data_AF-A0A7V6R7Z8-F1
#
_entry.id   AF-A0A7V6R7Z8-F1
#
_cell.length_a   1.000
_cell.length_b   1.000
_cell.length_c   1.000
_cell.angle_alpha   90.00
_cell.angle_beta   90.00
_cell.angle_gamma   90.00
#
_symmetry.space_group_name_H-M   'P 1'
#
loop_
_entity.id
_entity.type
_entity.pdbx_description
1 polymer ?
#
loop_
_entity_poly.entity_id
_entity_poly.type
_entity_poly.pdbx_seq_one_letter_code
_entity_poly.pdbx_strand_id
1 'polypeptide(L)'
;MLRQNFNAGWKVREPFKLNDIMEGKSFPPAQDVHLPHDYMILTERQENAPGGSAAGYYRATDMEYIKEFDVPAEWAEKKYGWSLRGLTPMRL
;
A
#
# COMPACT_ATOMS: atom_id res chain seq x y z
N MET A 1 -4.51 0.33 -27.71
CA MET A 1 -4.32 -0.56 -26.55
C MET A 1 -5.37 -0.20 -25.50
N LEU A 2 -6.28 -1.12 -25.17
CA LEU A 2 -7.33 -0.86 -24.18
C LEU A 2 -6.72 -1.02 -22.78
N ARG A 3 -6.65 0.07 -22.00
CA ARG A 3 -6.15 0.07 -20.62
C ARG A 3 -7.34 0.30 -19.69
N GLN A 4 -7.57 -0.63 -18.78
CA GLN A 4 -8.60 -0.48 -17.75
C GLN A 4 -8.00 0.14 -16.49
N ASN A 5 -8.79 0.98 -15.81
CA ASN A 5 -8.42 1.52 -14.52
C ASN A 5 -8.55 0.40 -13.46
N PHE A 6 -7.50 0.22 -12.64
CA PHE A 6 -7.44 -0.84 -11.64
C PHE A 6 -7.34 -0.30 -10.19
N ASN A 7 -7.66 0.98 -9.98
CA ASN A 7 -7.42 1.70 -8.74
C ASN A 7 -8.44 1.46 -7.62
N ALA A 8 -9.62 0.93 -7.94
CA ALA A 8 -10.68 0.67 -6.96
C ALA A 8 -10.52 -0.71 -6.29
N GLY A 9 -11.12 -0.88 -5.11
CA GLY A 9 -11.20 -2.17 -4.40
C GLY A 9 -9.89 -2.62 -3.76
N TRP A 10 -9.03 -1.68 -3.38
CA TRP A 10 -7.81 -1.99 -2.66
C TRP A 10 -8.05 -1.87 -1.16
N LYS A 11 -7.27 -2.63 -0.39
CA LYS A 11 -7.16 -2.52 1.06
C LYS A 11 -5.72 -2.21 1.43
N VAL A 12 -5.52 -1.45 2.50
CA VAL A 12 -4.21 -1.14 3.06
C VAL A 12 -4.13 -1.62 4.51
N ARG A 13 -2.99 -2.19 4.91
CA ARG A 13 -2.72 -2.58 6.30
C ARG A 13 -1.24 -2.49 6.62
N GLU A 14 -0.92 -2.45 7.91
CA GLU A 14 0.46 -2.66 8.35
C GLU A 14 0.89 -4.10 8.03
N PRO A 15 2.15 -4.31 7.58
CA PRO A 15 2.65 -5.64 7.30
C PRO A 15 2.80 -6.45 8.59
N PHE A 16 2.50 -7.74 8.53
CA PHE A 16 2.74 -8.64 9.64
C PHE A 16 4.24 -8.77 9.90
N LYS A 17 4.68 -8.44 11.12
CA LYS A 17 6.06 -8.69 11.55
C LYS A 17 6.11 -9.98 12.36
N LEU A 18 7.10 -10.82 12.09
CA LEU A 18 7.25 -12.12 12.75
C LEU A 18 7.24 -11.98 14.28
N ASN A 19 7.92 -10.96 14.82
CA ASN A 19 7.95 -10.70 16.26
C ASN A 19 6.55 -10.37 16.81
N ASP A 20 5.76 -9.57 16.10
CA ASP A 20 4.40 -9.21 16.55
C ASP A 20 3.47 -10.43 16.58
N ILE A 21 3.64 -11.38 15.64
CA ILE A 21 2.92 -12.66 15.65
C ILE A 21 3.34 -13.51 16.87
N MET A 22 4.65 -13.64 17.11
CA MET A 22 5.18 -14.43 18.23
C MET A 22 4.76 -13.86 19.60
N GLU A 23 4.64 -12.54 19.70
CA GLU A 23 4.15 -11.82 20.89
C GLU A 23 2.61 -11.87 21.02
N GLY A 24 1.90 -12.47 20.06
CA GLY A 24 0.43 -12.57 20.09
C GLY A 24 -0.27 -11.22 19.94
N LYS A 25 0.36 -10.23 19.30
CA LYS A 25 -0.25 -8.91 19.11
C LYS A 25 -1.44 -8.99 18.15
N SER A 26 -2.45 -8.20 18.46
CA SER A 26 -3.57 -7.95 17.55
C SER A 26 -3.13 -6.96 16.48
N PHE A 27 -3.49 -7.23 15.23
CA PHE A 27 -3.23 -6.34 14.10
C PHE A 27 -4.49 -5.55 13.77
N PRO A 28 -4.38 -4.25 13.48
CA PRO A 28 -5.51 -3.48 12.97
C PRO A 28 -6.09 -4.14 11.70
N PRO A 29 -7.42 -4.12 11.53
CA PRO A 29 -8.04 -4.60 10.31
C PRO A 29 -7.58 -3.77 9.10
N ALA A 30 -7.52 -4.41 7.94
CA ALA A 30 -7.20 -3.70 6.69
C ALA A 30 -8.29 -2.67 6.35
N GLN A 31 -7.88 -1.50 5.88
CA GLN A 31 -8.75 -0.38 5.54
C GLN A 31 -8.99 -0.33 4.02
N ASP A 32 -10.23 -0.14 3.59
CA ASP A 32 -10.55 0.08 2.18
C ASP A 32 -10.00 1.42 1.67
N VAL A 33 -9.35 1.40 0.50
CA VAL A 33 -8.74 2.55 -0.14
C VAL A 33 -8.94 2.53 -1.66
N HIS A 34 -8.88 3.73 -2.26
CA HIS A 34 -8.88 3.91 -3.70
C HIS A 34 -7.55 4.55 -4.13
N LEU A 35 -6.88 3.98 -5.13
CA LEU A 35 -5.60 4.48 -5.62
C LEU A 35 -5.77 5.71 -6.54
N PRO A 36 -4.77 6.61 -6.65
CA PRO A 36 -3.53 6.65 -5.87
C PRO A 36 -3.81 6.98 -4.40
N HIS A 37 -3.06 6.36 -3.51
CA HIS A 37 -3.17 6.57 -2.08
C HIS A 37 -1.76 6.72 -1.51
N ASP A 38 -1.51 7.83 -0.81
CA ASP A 38 -0.28 8.03 -0.04
C ASP A 38 -0.65 7.91 1.44
N TYR A 39 -0.12 6.89 2.11
CA TYR A 39 -0.41 6.68 3.53
C TYR A 39 0.38 7.65 4.41
N MET A 40 1.55 8.14 3.97
CA MET A 40 2.41 8.98 4.80
C MET A 40 1.75 10.32 5.13
N ILE A 41 0.97 10.90 4.20
CA ILE A 41 0.28 12.17 4.43
C ILE A 41 -0.81 12.08 5.52
N LEU A 42 -1.24 10.87 5.86
CA LEU A 42 -2.21 10.62 6.94
C LEU A 42 -1.53 10.44 8.30
N THR A 43 -0.20 10.30 8.33
CA THR A 43 0.57 10.15 9.58
C THR A 43 0.81 11.50 10.23
N GLU A 44 0.89 11.50 11.56
CA GLU A 44 1.31 12.68 12.31
C GLU A 44 2.75 13.06 11.97
N ARG A 45 3.00 14.36 11.88
CA ARG A 45 4.36 14.88 11.74
C ARG A 45 5.07 14.85 13.08
N GLN A 46 6.34 14.45 13.08
CA GLN A 46 7.16 14.40 14.28
C GLN A 46 8.48 15.14 14.04
N GLU A 47 8.83 16.07 14.93
CA GLU A 47 10.03 16.90 14.79
C GLU A 47 11.31 16.04 14.69
N ASN A 48 11.32 14.89 15.37
CA ASN A 48 12.41 13.91 15.36
C ASN A 48 12.24 12.81 14.30
N ALA A 49 11.34 12.95 13.33
CA ALA A 49 11.20 11.98 12.24
C ALA A 49 12.54 11.83 11.48
N PRO A 50 12.99 10.60 11.16
CA PRO A 50 14.32 10.38 10.57
C PRO A 50 14.60 11.16 9.28
N GLY A 51 13.56 11.41 8.47
CA GLY A 51 13.68 12.18 7.24
C GLY A 51 13.74 13.71 7.43
N GLY A 52 13.50 14.20 8.65
CA GLY A 52 13.56 15.62 9.02
C GLY A 52 12.75 16.54 8.11
N SER A 53 13.25 17.76 7.92
CA SER A 53 12.61 18.77 7.06
C SER A 53 12.52 18.37 5.59
N ALA A 54 13.49 17.59 5.08
CA ALA A 54 13.51 17.13 3.70
C ALA A 54 12.35 16.16 3.37
N ALA A 55 11.88 15.40 4.35
CA ALA A 55 10.70 14.53 4.25
C ALA A 55 9.42 15.18 4.81
N GLY A 56 9.45 16.48 5.13
CA GLY A 56 8.32 17.20 5.72
C GLY A 56 7.92 16.71 7.12
N TYR A 57 8.86 16.07 7.84
CA TYR A 57 8.68 15.49 9.17
C TYR A 57 7.65 14.36 9.25
N TYR A 58 7.27 13.74 8.13
CA TYR A 58 6.40 12.57 8.15
C TYR A 58 7.15 11.31 8.60
N ARG A 59 6.45 10.43 9.32
CA ARG A 59 6.99 9.12 9.69
C ARG A 59 6.86 8.16 8.51
N ALA A 60 8.00 7.72 7.98
CA ALA A 60 8.04 6.63 7.01
C ALA A 60 7.50 5.34 7.66
N THR A 61 6.51 4.72 7.01
CA THR A 61 5.91 3.46 7.48
C THR A 61 5.72 2.54 6.28
N ASP A 62 6.11 1.28 6.44
CA ASP A 62 5.83 0.25 5.45
C ASP A 62 4.36 -0.15 5.51
N MET A 63 3.70 -0.18 4.36
CA MET A 63 2.30 -0.54 4.23
C MET A 63 2.11 -1.59 3.15
N GLU A 64 1.23 -2.56 3.41
CA GLU A 64 0.84 -3.59 2.46
C GLU A 64 -0.48 -3.19 1.78
N TYR A 65 -0.48 -3.13 0.45
CA TYR A 65 -1.67 -2.89 -0.35
C TYR A 65 -2.12 -4.20 -1.00
N ILE A 66 -3.38 -4.58 -0.76
CA ILE A 66 -3.93 -5.88 -1.15
C ILE A 66 -5.22 -5.66 -1.93
N LYS A 67 -5.40 -6.43 -3.00
CA LYS A 67 -6.65 -6.50 -3.76
C LYS A 67 -6.91 -7.93 -4.18
N GLU A 68 -8.08 -8.43 -3.85
CA GLU A 68 -8.63 -9.68 -4.36
C GLU A 68 -9.63 -9.34 -5.47
N PHE A 69 -9.58 -10.07 -6.58
CA PHE A 69 -10.50 -9.85 -7.69
C PHE A 69 -10.67 -11.13 -8.50
N ASP A 70 -11.85 -11.29 -9.07
CA ASP A 70 -12.14 -12.37 -10.02
C ASP A 70 -11.62 -11.99 -11.41
N VAL A 71 -11.00 -12.97 -12.07
CA VAL A 71 -10.54 -12.80 -13.45
C VAL A 71 -11.73 -13.03 -14.39
N PRO A 72 -12.13 -12.04 -15.21
CA PRO A 72 -13.26 -12.19 -16.13
C PRO A 72 -13.04 -13.33 -17.13
N ALA A 73 -14.11 -14.05 -17.50
CA ALA A 73 -14.01 -15.17 -18.43
C ALA A 73 -13.49 -14.75 -19.82
N GLU A 74 -13.73 -13.49 -20.23
CA GLU A 74 -13.24 -12.93 -21.49
C GLU A 74 -11.72 -12.80 -21.54
N TRP A 75 -11.03 -12.93 -20.40
CA TRP A 75 -9.58 -12.88 -20.29
C TRP A 75 -8.93 -14.25 -20.52
N ALA A 76 -9.72 -15.33 -20.59
CA ALA A 76 -9.22 -16.66 -20.89
C ALA A 76 -8.38 -16.66 -22.18
N GLU A 77 -7.26 -17.38 -22.14
CA GLU A 77 -6.32 -17.58 -23.26
C GLU A 77 -5.66 -16.29 -23.81
N LYS A 78 -5.84 -15.14 -23.14
CA LYS A 78 -5.25 -13.86 -23.53
C LYS A 78 -4.14 -13.44 -22.57
N LYS A 79 -3.17 -12.70 -23.09
CA LYS A 79 -2.08 -12.12 -22.29
C LYS A 79 -2.47 -10.74 -21.78
N TYR A 80 -2.43 -10.57 -20.47
CA TYR A 80 -2.62 -9.28 -19.81
C TYR A 80 -1.36 -8.91 -19.04
N GLY A 81 -1.07 -7.61 -18.99
CA GLY A 81 -0.01 -7.04 -18.17
C GLY A 81 -0.61 -5.97 -17.27
N TRP A 82 -0.08 -5.86 -16.06
CA TRP A 82 -0.40 -4.78 -15.14
C TRP A 82 0.75 -3.78 -15.11
N SER A 83 0.43 -2.52 -14.83
CA SER A 83 1.41 -1.44 -14.75
C SER A 83 1.16 -0.64 -13.50
N LEU A 84 2.19 -0.50 -12.67
CA LEU A 84 2.19 0.35 -11.50
C LEU A 84 3.00 1.61 -11.80
N ARG A 85 2.51 2.78 -11.40
CA ARG A 85 3.22 4.05 -11.55
C ARG A 85 3.16 4.82 -10.24
N GLY A 86 4.30 5.41 -9.86
CA GLY A 86 4.39 6.25 -8.66
C GLY A 86 4.50 5.47 -7.35
N LEU A 87 5.13 4.29 -7.35
CA LEU A 87 5.47 3.61 -6.11
C LEU A 87 6.64 4.33 -5.44
N THR A 88 6.46 4.79 -4.21
CA THR A 88 7.51 5.43 -3.42
C THR A 88 8.28 4.35 -2.65
N PRO A 89 9.53 4.02 -3.04
CA PRO A 89 10.35 3.10 -2.26
C PRO A 89 10.76 3.76 -0.94
N MET A 90 10.85 2.95 0.12
CA MET A 90 11.50 3.39 1.36
C MET A 90 12.97 3.69 1.04
N ARG A 91 13.42 4.93 1.31
CA ARG A 91 14.85 5.25 1.32
C ARG A 91 15.37 4.87 2.71
N LEU A 92 16.13 3.78 2.78
CA LEU A 92 16.92 3.38 3.94
C LEU A 92 18.11 4.32 4.13
#